data_AF-A0A354GLD8-F1
#
_entry.id   AF-A0A354GLD8-F1
#
_cell.length_a   1.000
_cell.length_b   1.000
_cell.length_c   1.000
_cell.angle_alpha   90.00
_cell.angle_beta   90.00
_cell.angle_gamma   90.00
#
_symmetry.space_group_name_H-M   'P 1'
#
loop_
_entity.id
_entity.type
_entity.pdbx_description
1 polymer ?
#
loop_
_entity_poly.entity_id
_entity_poly.type
_entity_poly.pdbx_seq_one_letter_code
_entity_poly.pdbx_strand_id
1 'polypeptide(L)'
;MRIYAAWVLLGLIPSQTVRKVMPIPVPTPLLPSASFDVPDEQVLNDNKIPTDGPRLLEFFRRHIVQTADESRIQSLIRQLGDDDFNQREDASLQLNGMGLRARPFLQKAAFDQDAEIAHRAKECLKQLDQGTAAVAVAAGIRVLAKLKPDGAAETLLAYLPSAAEESLAEEVRLALVELAVRDGKADPALVAALTDKSALKRAAAAFALGQAKAADQLPAVRKLLQDADPAVCYRAAVALAAAGEKEAVPVLIGLLDKLSSADAGHVEELLYRIADDKAPASPPSPSVRGALRTSDMAARSKAWKTWWDDNGAKVDAGRLEDAARTLGYTLVVLLDQGRILELDAANHPRLAIDRLDFPLDAQLLPKDHILVAEHNGNRVTERDKENKIVWEKLIEGPLAAQRLPNGNTFIATRGGLIEVDGGGKQVSNFERPNGEAIMKAKKLPSGEIALITQLGATRFVLLGADGHEIRSLSVDLKYSGGRIDVLPNGNLLLPEAGANRVVELNKAGDVVWQVAAELPIAAVRLPNGHTLITSMSEHRAVEVDRDGKEVWQYRQDTRVTRAFRR
;
A
#
# COMPACT_ATOMS: atom_id res chain seq x y z
N MET A 1 27.00 54.59 63.51
CA MET A 1 28.45 54.57 63.79
C MET A 1 28.99 53.32 63.08
N ARG A 2 29.70 53.32 61.95
CA ARG A 2 30.59 54.28 61.28
C ARG A 2 30.17 54.52 59.81
N ILE A 3 30.69 55.64 59.30
CA ILE A 3 30.47 56.33 58.01
C ILE A 3 31.59 55.96 57.02
N TYR A 4 31.33 55.99 55.71
CA TYR A 4 32.02 56.76 54.63
C TYR A 4 31.36 56.35 53.28
N ALA A 5 30.49 57.18 52.68
CA ALA A 5 30.76 58.30 51.74
C ALA A 5 30.89 57.81 50.28
N ALA A 6 30.45 58.48 49.22
CA ALA A 6 29.70 59.71 48.96
C ALA A 6 29.45 59.78 47.42
N TRP A 7 28.35 60.46 47.00
CA TRP A 7 28.26 61.51 45.93
C TRP A 7 29.03 61.34 44.59
N VAL A 8 28.63 61.81 43.39
CA VAL A 8 27.45 62.41 42.74
C VAL A 8 27.88 62.71 41.28
N LEU A 9 26.91 62.66 40.35
CA LEU A 9 26.75 63.38 39.06
C LEU A 9 27.80 63.36 37.91
N LEU A 10 27.18 63.15 36.72
CA LEU A 10 27.31 63.83 35.41
C LEU A 10 28.60 63.74 34.58
N GLY A 11 28.40 63.37 33.31
CA GLY A 11 29.02 64.08 32.19
C GLY A 11 29.27 63.26 30.92
N LEU A 12 28.31 63.34 30.00
CA LEU A 12 28.43 63.45 28.53
C LEU A 12 29.32 62.47 27.74
N ILE A 13 28.75 61.90 26.67
CA ILE A 13 29.18 62.06 25.25
C ILE A 13 28.20 61.26 24.35
N PRO A 14 27.98 61.67 23.08
CA PRO A 14 26.69 61.59 22.40
C PRO A 14 26.55 60.44 21.39
N SER A 15 25.28 60.16 21.08
CA SER A 15 24.71 59.63 19.82
C SER A 15 25.69 59.13 18.74
N GLN A 16 25.70 57.82 18.50
CA GLN A 16 25.97 57.25 17.18
C GLN A 16 25.04 56.08 16.86
N THR A 17 24.22 56.29 15.81
CA THR A 17 23.74 55.32 14.82
C THR A 17 23.18 53.98 15.29
N VAL A 18 21.86 53.84 15.16
CA VAL A 18 21.17 52.55 15.00
C VAL A 18 21.84 51.78 13.85
N ARG A 19 22.71 50.81 14.18
CA ARG A 19 23.13 49.80 13.20
C ARG A 19 21.93 48.90 12.95
N LYS A 20 21.38 49.01 11.75
CA LYS A 20 20.51 48.01 11.12
C LYS A 20 21.22 46.66 11.27
N VAL A 21 20.69 45.78 12.12
CA VAL A 21 21.18 44.41 12.24
C VAL A 21 20.88 43.74 10.90
N MET A 22 21.91 43.56 10.08
CA MET A 22 21.81 42.69 8.91
C MET A 22 21.50 41.28 9.41
N PRO A 23 20.53 40.56 8.81
CA PRO A 23 20.35 39.15 9.11
C PRO A 23 21.67 38.42 8.82
N ILE A 24 22.16 37.70 9.82
CA ILE A 24 23.27 36.77 9.65
C ILE A 24 22.77 35.75 8.61
N PRO A 25 23.46 35.55 7.47
CA PRO A 25 23.11 34.48 6.57
C PRO A 25 23.27 33.17 7.33
N VAL A 26 22.15 32.51 7.60
CA VAL A 26 22.16 31.13 8.08
C VAL A 26 22.87 30.34 6.99
N PRO A 27 24.00 29.68 7.26
CA PRO A 27 24.59 28.80 6.26
C PRO A 27 23.56 27.72 5.96
N THR A 28 23.01 27.74 4.75
CA THR A 28 22.29 26.60 4.19
C THR A 28 23.21 25.40 4.37
N PRO A 29 22.85 24.36 5.14
CA PRO A 29 23.43 23.06 4.91
C PRO A 29 22.84 22.61 3.57
N LEU A 30 23.47 23.02 2.47
CA LEU A 30 23.52 22.19 1.28
C LEU A 30 24.34 20.96 1.70
N LEU A 31 23.68 20.04 2.41
CA LEU A 31 24.10 18.66 2.27
C LEU A 31 23.94 18.35 0.78
N PRO A 32 24.98 17.80 0.12
CA PRO A 32 24.74 17.21 -1.17
C PRO A 32 23.59 16.21 -0.96
N SER A 33 22.50 16.39 -1.69
CA SER A 33 21.57 15.31 -1.96
C SER A 33 22.41 14.21 -2.60
N ALA A 34 23.02 13.37 -1.78
CA ALA A 34 23.41 12.05 -2.20
C ALA A 34 22.09 11.32 -2.42
N SER A 35 21.45 11.63 -3.55
CA SER A 35 20.40 10.84 -4.15
C SER A 35 21.03 9.47 -4.41
N PHE A 36 20.86 8.57 -3.45
CA PHE A 36 20.92 7.14 -3.71
C PHE A 36 19.54 6.65 -4.22
N ASP A 37 18.68 7.57 -4.67
CA ASP A 37 17.63 7.25 -5.63
C ASP A 37 18.37 6.90 -6.92
N VAL A 38 18.47 5.61 -7.23
CA VAL A 38 18.90 5.18 -8.56
C VAL A 38 17.71 5.48 -9.46
N PRO A 39 17.77 6.48 -10.35
CA PRO A 39 16.65 6.77 -11.25
C PRO A 39 16.30 5.50 -12.03
N ASP A 40 15.04 5.32 -12.39
CA ASP A 40 14.64 4.13 -13.15
C ASP A 40 15.49 3.99 -14.42
N GLU A 41 15.86 5.09 -15.07
CA GLU A 41 16.77 5.09 -16.22
C GLU A 41 18.16 4.52 -15.89
N GLN A 42 18.68 4.76 -14.69
CA GLN A 42 19.92 4.16 -14.22
C GLN A 42 19.75 2.67 -13.92
N VAL A 43 18.66 2.25 -13.28
CA VAL A 43 18.33 0.83 -13.07
C VAL A 43 18.29 0.10 -14.42
N LEU A 44 17.67 0.71 -15.43
CA LEU A 44 17.60 0.17 -16.78
C LEU A 44 18.99 0.06 -17.42
N ASN A 45 19.81 1.11 -17.34
CA ASN A 45 21.17 1.11 -17.88
C ASN A 45 22.04 0.02 -17.23
N ASP A 46 21.97 -0.12 -15.90
CA ASP A 46 22.71 -1.15 -15.14
C ASP A 46 22.31 -2.57 -15.54
N ASN A 47 21.06 -2.74 -15.96
CA ASN A 47 20.50 -4.00 -16.46
C ASN A 47 20.53 -4.13 -18.00
N LYS A 48 21.17 -3.19 -18.70
CA LYS A 48 21.28 -3.15 -20.17
C LYS A 48 19.91 -3.15 -20.88
N ILE A 49 18.89 -2.58 -20.23
CA ILE A 49 17.57 -2.36 -20.80
C ILE A 49 17.53 -0.95 -21.41
N PRO A 50 16.94 -0.74 -22.60
CA PRO A 50 16.84 0.59 -23.20
C PRO A 50 16.03 1.58 -22.36
N THR A 51 16.40 2.85 -22.40
CA THR A 51 15.71 3.95 -21.70
C THR A 51 14.90 4.86 -22.63
N ASP A 52 15.00 4.66 -23.95
CA ASP A 52 14.24 5.40 -24.95
C ASP A 52 12.94 4.70 -25.34
N GLY A 53 11.88 5.48 -25.61
CA GLY A 53 10.54 4.96 -25.87
C GLY A 53 10.48 3.85 -26.94
N PRO A 54 10.98 4.07 -28.17
CA PRO A 54 10.92 3.08 -29.23
C PRO A 54 11.61 1.75 -28.90
N ARG A 55 12.83 1.79 -28.33
CA ARG A 55 13.54 0.55 -27.98
C ARG A 55 12.97 -0.13 -26.75
N LEU A 56 12.41 0.62 -25.81
CA LEU A 56 11.73 0.07 -24.64
C LEU A 56 10.42 -0.64 -25.05
N LEU A 57 9.67 -0.09 -26.01
CA LEU A 57 8.55 -0.80 -26.64
C LEU A 57 9.00 -2.13 -27.26
N GLU A 58 10.10 -2.12 -28.00
CA GLU A 58 10.65 -3.34 -28.61
C GLU A 58 11.08 -4.36 -27.55
N PHE A 59 11.71 -3.90 -26.46
CA PHE A 59 12.05 -4.73 -25.31
C PHE A 59 10.81 -5.45 -24.79
N PHE A 60 9.73 -4.74 -24.46
CA PHE A 60 8.51 -5.39 -23.96
C PHE A 60 7.88 -6.33 -24.99
N ARG A 61 7.83 -5.94 -26.27
CA ARG A 61 7.28 -6.78 -27.34
C ARG A 61 8.00 -8.12 -27.48
N ARG A 62 9.32 -8.15 -27.31
CA ARG A 62 10.12 -9.38 -27.33
C ARG A 62 9.87 -10.30 -26.13
N HIS A 63 9.32 -9.77 -25.04
CA HIS A 63 9.03 -10.50 -23.81
C HIS A 63 7.54 -10.87 -23.68
N ILE A 64 6.73 -10.63 -24.70
CA ILE A 64 5.36 -11.14 -24.78
C ILE A 64 5.39 -12.63 -25.12
N VAL A 65 4.74 -13.46 -24.31
CA VAL A 65 4.56 -14.88 -24.59
C VAL A 65 3.60 -15.05 -25.77
N GLN A 66 4.04 -15.75 -26.81
CA GLN A 66 3.19 -16.11 -27.95
C GLN A 66 2.53 -17.48 -27.72
N THR A 67 1.37 -17.73 -28.32
CA THR A 67 0.65 -19.03 -28.20
C THR A 67 1.49 -20.24 -28.62
N ALA A 68 2.37 -20.08 -29.61
CA ALA A 68 3.34 -21.10 -30.01
C ALA A 68 4.40 -21.36 -28.92
N ASP A 69 4.82 -20.32 -28.20
CA ASP A 69 5.73 -20.43 -27.06
C ASP A 69 5.04 -21.16 -25.90
N GLU A 70 3.74 -20.90 -25.63
CA GLU A 70 3.00 -21.56 -24.54
C GLU A 70 3.00 -23.10 -24.69
N SER A 71 2.74 -23.59 -25.90
CA SER A 71 2.68 -25.04 -26.17
C SER A 71 4.05 -25.70 -25.97
N ARG A 72 5.11 -25.01 -26.39
CA ARG A 72 6.49 -25.45 -26.18
C ARG A 72 6.86 -25.44 -24.70
N ILE A 73 6.56 -24.35 -23.99
CA ILE A 73 6.86 -24.22 -22.55
C ILE A 73 6.12 -25.31 -21.75
N GLN A 74 4.84 -25.57 -22.06
CA GLN A 74 4.09 -26.66 -21.41
C GLN A 74 4.70 -28.04 -21.70
N SER A 75 5.19 -28.28 -22.91
CA SER A 75 5.90 -29.52 -23.25
C SER A 75 7.19 -29.66 -22.44
N LEU A 76 7.98 -28.60 -22.34
CA LEU A 76 9.22 -28.59 -21.56
C LEU A 76 8.93 -28.80 -20.07
N ILE A 77 7.84 -28.23 -19.54
CA ILE A 77 7.42 -28.45 -18.14
C ILE A 77 7.10 -29.92 -17.87
N ARG A 78 6.41 -30.60 -18.79
CA ARG A 78 6.18 -32.05 -18.64
C ARG A 78 7.50 -32.83 -18.68
N GLN A 79 8.44 -32.41 -19.52
CA GLN A 79 9.78 -33.01 -19.59
C GLN A 79 10.64 -32.75 -18.35
N LEU A 80 10.27 -31.81 -17.47
CA LEU A 80 10.92 -31.68 -16.16
C LEU A 80 10.66 -32.89 -15.26
N GLY A 81 9.72 -33.78 -15.57
CA GLY A 81 9.44 -35.01 -14.84
C GLY A 81 9.81 -36.29 -15.62
N ASP A 82 10.54 -36.17 -16.73
CA ASP A 82 10.94 -37.33 -17.54
C ASP A 82 11.84 -38.30 -16.75
N ASP A 83 11.78 -39.61 -16.97
CA ASP A 83 12.64 -40.57 -16.26
C ASP A 83 14.13 -40.39 -16.57
N ASP A 84 14.47 -39.91 -17.78
CA ASP A 84 15.84 -39.64 -18.22
C ASP A 84 16.35 -38.29 -17.70
N PHE A 85 17.41 -38.35 -16.89
CA PHE A 85 18.07 -37.18 -16.33
C PHE A 85 18.48 -36.15 -17.39
N ASN A 86 18.99 -36.59 -18.55
CA ASN A 86 19.45 -35.68 -19.60
C ASN A 86 18.29 -34.90 -20.23
N GLN A 87 17.12 -35.54 -20.37
CA GLN A 87 15.92 -34.88 -20.90
C GLN A 87 15.39 -33.83 -19.91
N ARG A 88 15.38 -34.14 -18.61
CA ARG A 88 14.99 -33.16 -17.57
C ARG A 88 15.95 -31.98 -17.51
N GLU A 89 17.25 -32.25 -17.64
CA GLU A 89 18.29 -31.22 -17.61
C GLU A 89 18.21 -30.29 -18.82
N ASP A 90 18.06 -30.86 -20.03
CA ASP A 90 17.87 -30.08 -21.24
C ASP A 90 16.59 -29.23 -21.19
N ALA A 91 15.49 -29.80 -20.68
CA ALA A 91 14.25 -29.05 -20.48
C ALA A 91 14.44 -27.86 -19.51
N SER A 92 15.18 -28.07 -18.42
CA SER A 92 15.51 -27.01 -17.45
C SER A 92 16.33 -25.89 -18.11
N LEU A 93 17.36 -26.23 -18.88
CA LEU A 93 18.20 -25.28 -19.61
C LEU A 93 17.39 -24.48 -20.65
N GLN A 94 16.51 -25.15 -21.39
CA GLN A 94 15.66 -24.49 -22.38
C GLN A 94 14.66 -23.53 -21.72
N LEU A 95 14.04 -23.93 -20.60
CA LEU A 95 13.13 -23.09 -19.84
C LEU A 95 13.84 -21.86 -19.26
N ASN A 96 15.07 -22.03 -18.76
CA ASN A 96 15.90 -20.92 -18.30
C ASN A 96 16.29 -19.97 -19.45
N GLY A 97 16.64 -20.52 -20.62
CA GLY A 97 16.97 -19.75 -21.81
C GLY A 97 15.78 -18.97 -22.39
N MET A 98 14.54 -19.41 -22.14
CA MET A 98 13.33 -18.66 -22.48
C MET A 98 13.11 -17.44 -21.58
N GLY A 99 13.77 -17.40 -20.41
CA GLY A 99 13.77 -16.27 -19.49
C GLY A 99 12.38 -15.96 -18.94
N LEU A 100 12.04 -14.66 -18.91
CA LEU A 100 10.77 -14.16 -18.36
C LEU A 100 9.52 -14.77 -19.03
N ARG A 101 9.63 -15.27 -20.27
CA ARG A 101 8.52 -15.90 -20.98
C ARG A 101 8.10 -17.25 -20.37
N ALA A 102 9.04 -18.01 -19.81
CA ALA A 102 8.74 -19.31 -19.18
C ALA A 102 8.28 -19.17 -17.71
N ARG A 103 8.62 -18.05 -17.07
CA ARG A 103 8.36 -17.77 -15.65
C ARG A 103 6.93 -18.03 -15.18
N PRO A 104 5.85 -17.52 -15.83
CA PRO A 104 4.48 -17.75 -15.34
C PRO A 104 4.09 -19.23 -15.36
N PHE A 105 4.62 -20.00 -16.32
CA PHE A 105 4.36 -21.44 -16.40
C PHE A 105 5.16 -22.22 -15.35
N LEU A 106 6.41 -21.83 -15.09
CA LEU A 106 7.24 -22.39 -14.03
C LEU A 106 6.65 -22.14 -12.64
N GLN A 107 6.09 -20.95 -12.38
CA GLN A 107 5.39 -20.64 -11.12
C GLN A 107 4.20 -21.57 -10.87
N LYS A 108 3.43 -21.88 -11.92
CA LYS A 108 2.35 -22.85 -11.83
C LYS A 108 2.90 -24.27 -11.57
N ALA A 109 3.94 -24.67 -12.30
CA ALA A 109 4.58 -25.98 -12.17
C ALA A 109 5.27 -26.19 -10.82
N ALA A 110 5.66 -25.12 -10.10
CA ALA A 110 6.23 -25.22 -8.76
C ALA A 110 5.28 -25.84 -7.72
N PHE A 111 4.00 -25.96 -8.04
CA PHE A 111 2.97 -26.60 -7.22
C PHE A 111 2.38 -27.86 -7.90
N ASP A 112 3.11 -28.44 -8.85
CA ASP A 112 2.68 -29.68 -9.53
C ASP A 112 2.60 -30.86 -8.54
N GLN A 113 1.79 -31.86 -8.89
CA GLN A 113 1.66 -33.09 -8.10
C GLN A 113 2.92 -33.97 -8.23
N ASP A 114 3.61 -33.88 -9.37
CA ASP A 114 4.92 -34.51 -9.55
C ASP A 114 5.99 -33.72 -8.79
N ALA A 115 6.62 -34.39 -7.82
CA ALA A 115 7.62 -33.78 -6.95
C ALA A 115 8.88 -33.33 -7.70
N GLU A 116 9.28 -34.02 -8.77
CA GLU A 116 10.46 -33.66 -9.59
C GLU A 116 10.14 -32.44 -10.46
N ILE A 117 8.97 -32.40 -11.10
CA ILE A 117 8.50 -31.21 -11.84
C ILE A 117 8.46 -30.01 -10.89
N ALA A 118 7.83 -30.16 -9.73
CA ALA A 118 7.72 -29.10 -8.75
C ALA A 118 9.08 -28.63 -8.23
N HIS A 119 10.01 -29.55 -7.99
CA HIS A 119 11.37 -29.22 -7.54
C HIS A 119 12.18 -28.48 -8.60
N ARG A 120 12.26 -29.02 -9.83
CA ARG A 120 13.01 -28.39 -10.93
C ARG A 120 12.41 -27.06 -11.38
N ALA A 121 11.08 -26.95 -11.35
CA ALA A 121 10.42 -25.67 -11.60
C ALA A 121 10.85 -24.60 -10.59
N LYS A 122 10.95 -24.95 -9.29
CA LYS A 122 11.46 -24.04 -8.25
C LYS A 122 12.93 -23.67 -8.47
N GLU A 123 13.77 -24.62 -8.90
CA GLU A 123 15.18 -24.32 -9.20
C GLU A 123 15.33 -23.43 -10.43
N CYS A 124 14.56 -23.65 -11.49
CA CYS A 124 14.52 -22.77 -12.66
C CYS A 124 14.06 -21.36 -12.25
N LEU A 125 13.00 -21.24 -11.43
CA LEU A 125 12.55 -19.96 -10.90
C LEU A 125 13.65 -19.26 -10.09
N LYS A 126 14.33 -19.98 -9.20
CA LYS A 126 15.44 -19.45 -8.41
C LYS A 126 16.59 -18.93 -9.29
N GLN A 127 16.89 -19.59 -10.41
CA GLN A 127 17.89 -19.11 -11.37
C GLN A 127 17.40 -17.87 -12.13
N LEU A 128 16.10 -17.80 -12.46
CA LEU A 128 15.48 -16.61 -13.04
C LEU A 128 15.38 -15.45 -12.02
N ASP A 129 15.27 -15.75 -10.72
CA ASP A 129 15.16 -14.81 -9.60
C ASP A 129 16.49 -14.20 -9.18
N GLN A 130 17.60 -14.90 -9.43
CA GLN A 130 18.96 -14.41 -9.10
C GLN A 130 19.39 -13.19 -9.93
N GLY A 131 18.54 -12.70 -10.85
CA GLY A 131 18.74 -11.47 -11.58
C GLY A 131 17.78 -10.38 -11.11
N THR A 132 18.31 -9.16 -10.99
CA THR A 132 17.66 -7.84 -10.92
C THR A 132 16.55 -7.55 -11.96
N ALA A 133 16.07 -8.56 -12.68
CA ALA A 133 15.16 -8.48 -13.81
C ALA A 133 13.77 -7.95 -13.43
N ALA A 134 13.15 -8.41 -12.33
CA ALA A 134 11.80 -7.94 -11.98
C ALA A 134 11.79 -6.44 -11.63
N VAL A 135 12.79 -5.97 -10.89
CA VAL A 135 12.99 -4.56 -10.54
C VAL A 135 13.24 -3.71 -11.77
N ALA A 136 14.13 -4.18 -12.66
CA ALA A 136 14.47 -3.48 -13.89
C ALA A 136 13.29 -3.45 -14.88
N VAL A 137 12.48 -4.51 -14.96
CA VAL A 137 11.27 -4.53 -15.80
C VAL A 137 10.21 -3.60 -15.23
N ALA A 138 10.02 -3.55 -13.90
CA ALA A 138 9.14 -2.58 -13.26
C ALA A 138 9.57 -1.13 -13.52
N ALA A 139 10.87 -0.83 -13.42
CA ALA A 139 11.44 0.45 -13.83
C ALA A 139 11.15 0.76 -15.32
N GLY A 140 11.25 -0.25 -16.19
CA GLY A 140 10.92 -0.12 -17.61
C GLY A 140 9.46 0.24 -17.85
N ILE A 141 8.54 -0.34 -17.08
CA ILE A 141 7.11 -0.01 -17.17
C ILE A 141 6.87 1.45 -16.79
N ARG A 142 7.48 1.92 -15.70
CA ARG A 142 7.38 3.32 -15.23
C ARG A 142 7.96 4.30 -16.23
N VAL A 143 9.16 4.05 -16.75
CA VAL A 143 9.77 4.90 -17.79
C VAL A 143 8.89 4.96 -19.04
N LEU A 144 8.30 3.84 -19.46
CA LEU A 144 7.38 3.82 -20.60
C LEU A 144 6.10 4.65 -20.35
N ALA A 145 5.53 4.56 -19.14
CA ALA A 145 4.37 5.36 -18.72
C ALA A 145 4.67 6.86 -18.67
N LYS A 146 5.88 7.24 -18.24
CA LYS A 146 6.35 8.62 -18.20
C LYS A 146 6.59 9.21 -19.60
N LEU A 147 7.23 8.45 -20.48
CA LEU A 147 7.55 8.88 -21.84
C LEU A 147 6.33 8.93 -22.76
N LYS A 148 5.30 8.11 -22.50
CA LYS A 148 4.06 8.00 -23.28
C LYS A 148 4.26 7.87 -24.80
N PRO A 149 5.21 7.04 -25.30
CA PRO A 149 5.38 6.89 -26.74
C PRO A 149 4.14 6.25 -27.37
N ASP A 150 3.92 6.50 -28.65
CA ASP A 150 2.84 5.88 -29.42
C ASP A 150 2.92 4.34 -29.35
N GLY A 151 1.81 3.69 -29.00
CA GLY A 151 1.75 2.24 -28.82
C GLY A 151 2.20 1.72 -27.45
N ALA A 152 2.46 2.59 -26.47
CA ALA A 152 2.75 2.19 -25.08
C ALA A 152 1.60 1.41 -24.45
N ALA A 153 0.37 1.93 -24.52
CA ALA A 153 -0.80 1.27 -23.95
C ALA A 153 -1.04 -0.12 -24.58
N GLU A 154 -0.98 -0.21 -25.91
CA GLU A 154 -1.09 -1.47 -26.65
C GLU A 154 -0.03 -2.49 -26.23
N THR A 155 1.23 -2.04 -26.12
CA THR A 155 2.36 -2.91 -25.77
C THR A 155 2.25 -3.42 -24.34
N LEU A 156 1.88 -2.56 -23.38
CA LEU A 156 1.70 -2.95 -21.98
C LEU A 156 0.48 -3.86 -21.78
N LEU A 157 -0.64 -3.61 -22.49
CA LEU A 157 -1.78 -4.53 -22.52
C LEU A 157 -1.38 -5.91 -23.05
N ALA A 158 -0.58 -5.96 -24.11
CA ALA A 158 -0.12 -7.21 -24.68
C ALA A 158 0.91 -7.93 -23.78
N TYR A 159 1.70 -7.17 -23.01
CA TYR A 159 2.67 -7.69 -22.05
C TYR A 159 2.02 -8.18 -20.75
N LEU A 160 0.88 -7.62 -20.33
CA LEU A 160 0.22 -7.94 -19.07
C LEU A 160 0.06 -9.46 -18.80
N PRO A 161 -0.38 -10.31 -19.75
CA PRO A 161 -0.47 -11.77 -19.53
C PRO A 161 0.89 -12.45 -19.29
N SER A 162 1.99 -11.80 -19.70
CA SER A 162 3.37 -12.27 -19.51
C SER A 162 3.99 -11.75 -18.20
N ALA A 163 3.32 -10.83 -17.49
CA ALA A 163 3.76 -10.34 -16.19
C ALA A 163 3.52 -11.42 -15.13
N ALA A 164 4.54 -12.24 -14.88
CA ALA A 164 4.44 -13.42 -14.03
C ALA A 164 4.08 -13.10 -12.56
N GLU A 165 4.50 -11.94 -12.05
CA GLU A 165 4.22 -11.56 -10.67
C GLU A 165 3.06 -10.57 -10.58
N GLU A 166 2.21 -10.72 -9.57
CA GLU A 166 1.11 -9.81 -9.30
C GLU A 166 1.61 -8.37 -9.02
N SER A 167 2.81 -8.22 -8.44
CA SER A 167 3.49 -6.93 -8.27
C SER A 167 3.72 -6.24 -9.60
N LEU A 168 4.23 -6.97 -10.60
CA LEU A 168 4.51 -6.46 -11.93
C LEU A 168 3.23 -6.22 -12.73
N ALA A 169 2.25 -7.12 -12.61
CA ALA A 169 0.93 -6.94 -13.22
C ALA A 169 0.23 -5.67 -12.69
N GLU A 170 0.33 -5.40 -11.39
CA GLU A 170 -0.19 -4.17 -10.80
C GLU A 170 0.56 -2.94 -11.31
N GLU A 171 1.89 -3.01 -11.45
CA GLU A 171 2.67 -1.92 -12.06
C GLU A 171 2.21 -1.61 -13.49
N VAL A 172 1.96 -2.64 -14.31
CA VAL A 172 1.39 -2.48 -15.65
C VAL A 172 0.02 -1.80 -15.58
N ARG A 173 -0.86 -2.22 -14.66
CA ARG A 173 -2.20 -1.61 -14.52
C ARG A 173 -2.11 -0.13 -14.16
N LEU A 174 -1.21 0.25 -13.24
CA LEU A 174 -0.97 1.65 -12.87
C LEU A 174 -0.45 2.46 -14.04
N ALA A 175 0.53 1.95 -14.78
CA ALA A 175 1.03 2.58 -16.01
C ALA A 175 -0.07 2.77 -17.06
N LEU A 176 -0.97 1.80 -17.21
CA LEU A 176 -2.11 1.91 -18.13
C LEU A 176 -3.10 3.01 -17.73
N VAL A 177 -3.26 3.31 -16.43
CA VAL A 177 -4.07 4.46 -15.98
C VAL A 177 -3.46 5.77 -16.48
N GLU A 178 -2.13 5.94 -16.39
CA GLU A 178 -1.45 7.15 -16.87
C GLU A 178 -1.49 7.32 -18.39
N LEU A 179 -1.61 6.21 -19.12
CA LEU A 179 -1.72 6.15 -20.57
C LEU A 179 -3.17 6.17 -21.05
N ALA A 180 -4.15 6.11 -20.15
CA ALA A 180 -5.56 5.92 -20.50
C ALA A 180 -6.16 7.07 -21.31
N VAL A 181 -5.68 8.29 -21.07
CA VAL A 181 -6.15 9.50 -21.73
C VAL A 181 -4.98 10.27 -22.31
N ARG A 182 -5.07 10.57 -23.60
CA ARG A 182 -4.11 11.40 -24.34
C ARG A 182 -4.85 12.49 -25.08
N ASP A 183 -4.42 13.74 -24.89
CA ASP A 183 -5.06 14.92 -25.47
C ASP A 183 -6.58 14.98 -25.22
N GLY A 184 -6.99 14.57 -24.01
CA GLY A 184 -8.38 14.54 -23.58
C GLY A 184 -9.23 13.40 -24.14
N LYS A 185 -8.64 12.46 -24.91
CA LYS A 185 -9.34 11.30 -25.49
C LYS A 185 -8.82 10.00 -24.92
N ALA A 186 -9.71 9.03 -24.79
CA ALA A 186 -9.35 7.66 -24.41
C ALA A 186 -8.38 7.05 -25.43
N ASP A 187 -7.35 6.36 -24.97
CA ASP A 187 -6.42 5.65 -25.85
C ASP A 187 -7.16 4.52 -26.62
N PRO A 188 -7.05 4.47 -27.95
CA PRO A 188 -7.78 3.49 -28.77
C PRO A 188 -7.48 2.03 -28.42
N ALA A 189 -6.27 1.70 -27.96
CA ALA A 189 -5.90 0.34 -27.60
C ALA A 189 -6.64 -0.12 -26.34
N LEU A 190 -6.81 0.78 -25.37
CA LEU A 190 -7.60 0.50 -24.16
C LEU A 190 -9.09 0.37 -24.47
N VAL A 191 -9.63 1.21 -25.36
CA VAL A 191 -11.03 1.09 -25.81
C VAL A 191 -11.28 -0.27 -26.48
N ALA A 192 -10.39 -0.68 -27.41
CA ALA A 192 -10.50 -1.99 -28.06
C ALA A 192 -10.40 -3.15 -27.05
N ALA A 193 -9.51 -3.02 -26.06
CA ALA A 193 -9.26 -4.04 -25.05
C ALA A 193 -10.45 -4.31 -24.12
N LEU A 194 -11.45 -3.43 -24.03
CA LEU A 194 -12.71 -3.69 -23.31
C LEU A 194 -13.47 -4.92 -23.87
N THR A 195 -13.20 -5.33 -25.11
CA THR A 195 -13.82 -6.50 -25.75
C THR A 195 -12.81 -7.58 -26.12
N ASP A 196 -11.60 -7.53 -25.57
CA ASP A 196 -10.55 -8.51 -25.85
C ASP A 196 -10.96 -9.92 -25.37
N LYS A 197 -10.44 -10.96 -26.03
CA LYS A 197 -10.66 -12.36 -25.60
C LYS A 197 -10.06 -12.64 -24.22
N SER A 198 -8.96 -11.97 -23.87
CA SER A 198 -8.29 -12.07 -22.58
C SER A 198 -9.01 -11.29 -21.50
N ALA A 199 -9.48 -11.98 -20.45
CA ALA A 199 -10.08 -11.35 -19.28
C ALA A 199 -9.12 -10.37 -18.58
N LEU A 200 -7.82 -10.69 -18.51
CA LEU A 200 -6.82 -9.79 -17.92
C LEU A 200 -6.77 -8.43 -18.63
N LYS A 201 -6.81 -8.43 -19.97
CA LYS A 201 -6.81 -7.19 -20.76
C LYS A 201 -8.11 -6.41 -20.60
N ARG A 202 -9.26 -7.09 -20.61
CA ARG A 202 -10.56 -6.45 -20.34
C ARG A 202 -10.59 -5.78 -18.97
N ALA A 203 -10.12 -6.48 -17.93
CA ALA A 203 -10.06 -5.95 -16.56
C ALA A 203 -9.14 -4.72 -16.45
N ALA A 204 -7.94 -4.78 -17.06
CA ALA A 204 -7.00 -3.67 -17.06
C ALA A 204 -7.55 -2.45 -17.81
N ALA A 205 -8.18 -2.65 -18.97
CA ALA A 205 -8.81 -1.59 -19.74
C ALA A 205 -9.97 -0.93 -18.98
N ALA A 206 -10.84 -1.73 -18.36
CA ALA A 206 -11.95 -1.25 -17.53
C ALA A 206 -11.45 -0.37 -16.38
N PHE A 207 -10.43 -0.86 -15.67
CA PHE A 207 -9.81 -0.14 -14.56
C PHE A 207 -9.18 1.18 -15.03
N ALA A 208 -8.34 1.14 -16.06
CA ALA A 208 -7.62 2.30 -16.57
C ALA A 208 -8.57 3.42 -17.06
N LEU A 209 -9.56 3.07 -17.89
CA LEU A 209 -10.51 4.04 -18.45
C LEU A 209 -11.47 4.60 -17.38
N GLY A 210 -11.91 3.76 -16.43
CA GLY A 210 -12.76 4.21 -15.34
C GLY A 210 -12.02 5.12 -14.36
N GLN A 211 -10.79 4.77 -13.96
CA GLN A 211 -9.95 5.60 -13.08
C GLN A 211 -9.59 6.94 -13.73
N ALA A 212 -9.30 6.94 -15.03
CA ALA A 212 -9.05 8.17 -15.78
C ALA A 212 -10.32 8.99 -16.07
N LYS A 213 -11.50 8.52 -15.63
CA LYS A 213 -12.81 9.14 -15.84
C LYS A 213 -13.05 9.50 -17.32
N ALA A 214 -12.69 8.59 -18.22
CA ALA A 214 -12.95 8.75 -19.66
C ALA A 214 -14.47 8.69 -19.91
N ALA A 215 -15.16 9.83 -19.80
CA ALA A 215 -16.62 9.92 -19.78
C ALA A 215 -17.29 9.20 -20.95
N ASP A 216 -16.74 9.36 -22.16
CA ASP A 216 -17.25 8.72 -23.38
C ASP A 216 -17.17 7.18 -23.35
N GLN A 217 -16.32 6.61 -22.49
CA GLN A 217 -16.10 5.17 -22.37
C GLN A 217 -16.79 4.55 -21.15
N LEU A 218 -17.28 5.33 -20.18
CA LEU A 218 -18.00 4.80 -19.01
C LEU A 218 -19.18 3.87 -19.40
N PRO A 219 -19.97 4.13 -20.46
CA PRO A 219 -21.00 3.18 -20.90
C PRO A 219 -20.46 1.83 -21.36
N ALA A 220 -19.27 1.78 -21.94
CA ALA A 220 -18.62 0.54 -22.34
C ALA A 220 -18.06 -0.20 -21.11
N VAL A 221 -17.45 0.52 -20.16
CA VAL A 221 -17.01 -0.05 -18.87
C VAL A 221 -18.19 -0.63 -18.08
N ARG A 222 -19.36 0.03 -18.09
CA ARG A 222 -20.59 -0.45 -17.43
C ARG A 222 -21.03 -1.82 -17.93
N LYS A 223 -20.84 -2.14 -19.21
CA LYS A 223 -21.18 -3.47 -19.75
C LYS A 223 -20.35 -4.58 -19.11
N LEU A 224 -19.13 -4.29 -18.67
CA LEU A 224 -18.23 -5.26 -18.04
C LEU A 224 -18.62 -5.61 -16.59
N LEU A 225 -19.62 -4.92 -16.01
CA LEU A 225 -20.26 -5.37 -14.77
C LEU A 225 -20.94 -6.75 -14.89
N GLN A 226 -21.23 -7.17 -16.12
CA GLN A 226 -21.86 -8.46 -16.45
C GLN A 226 -20.90 -9.41 -17.15
N ASP A 227 -19.59 -9.18 -17.07
CA ASP A 227 -18.58 -10.07 -17.65
C ASP A 227 -18.66 -11.46 -17.01
N ALA A 228 -18.29 -12.49 -17.78
CA ALA A 228 -18.25 -13.86 -17.28
C ALA A 228 -17.13 -14.06 -16.25
N ASP A 229 -16.08 -13.25 -16.30
CA ASP A 229 -14.93 -13.32 -15.40
C ASP A 229 -15.11 -12.39 -14.18
N PRO A 230 -15.11 -12.93 -12.93
CA PRO A 230 -15.27 -12.12 -11.71
C PRO A 230 -14.24 -11.00 -11.52
N ALA A 231 -13.00 -11.20 -12.00
CA ALA A 231 -11.95 -10.19 -11.87
C ALA A 231 -12.21 -8.98 -12.79
N VAL A 232 -12.79 -9.21 -13.97
CA VAL A 232 -13.23 -8.14 -14.88
C VAL A 232 -14.35 -7.35 -14.24
N CYS A 233 -15.37 -8.03 -13.70
CA CYS A 233 -16.48 -7.40 -13.00
C CYS A 233 -16.00 -6.55 -11.82
N TYR A 234 -15.08 -7.07 -10.99
CA TYR A 234 -14.52 -6.35 -9.85
C TYR A 234 -13.80 -5.07 -10.27
N ARG A 235 -12.88 -5.15 -11.23
CA ARG A 235 -12.10 -3.99 -11.69
C ARG A 235 -12.98 -2.93 -12.35
N ALA A 236 -13.96 -3.35 -13.16
CA ALA A 236 -14.96 -2.44 -13.72
C ALA A 236 -15.78 -1.76 -12.61
N ALA A 237 -16.26 -2.53 -11.63
CA ALA A 237 -17.12 -2.03 -10.57
C ALA A 237 -16.39 -1.08 -9.60
N VAL A 238 -15.14 -1.35 -9.24
CA VAL A 238 -14.33 -0.41 -8.42
C VAL A 238 -14.17 0.93 -9.14
N ALA A 239 -13.82 0.89 -10.44
CA ALA A 239 -13.61 2.11 -11.21
C ALA A 239 -14.92 2.90 -11.45
N LEU A 240 -16.03 2.21 -11.65
CA LEU A 240 -17.37 2.82 -11.80
C LEU A 240 -17.88 3.40 -10.48
N ALA A 241 -17.66 2.73 -9.34
CA ALA A 241 -17.96 3.28 -8.02
C ALA A 241 -17.16 4.58 -7.78
N ALA A 242 -15.89 4.61 -8.17
CA ALA A 242 -15.06 5.82 -8.13
C ALA A 242 -15.53 6.94 -9.07
N ALA A 243 -16.29 6.59 -10.11
CA ALA A 243 -16.95 7.52 -11.01
C ALA A 243 -18.39 7.89 -10.58
N GLY A 244 -18.86 7.43 -9.41
CA GLY A 244 -20.18 7.78 -8.88
C GLY A 244 -21.34 6.88 -9.36
N GLU A 245 -21.03 5.79 -10.06
CA GLU A 245 -22.03 4.93 -10.70
C GLU A 245 -22.59 3.88 -9.72
N LYS A 246 -23.79 4.11 -9.20
CA LYS A 246 -24.42 3.27 -8.16
C LYS A 246 -24.62 1.82 -8.54
N GLU A 247 -24.79 1.53 -9.83
CA GLU A 247 -25.00 0.17 -10.35
C GLU A 247 -23.78 -0.74 -10.09
N ALA A 248 -22.60 -0.17 -9.84
CA ALA A 248 -21.42 -0.93 -9.49
C ALA A 248 -21.50 -1.57 -8.10
N VAL A 249 -22.22 -0.97 -7.15
CA VAL A 249 -22.20 -1.41 -5.74
C VAL A 249 -22.83 -2.80 -5.54
N PRO A 250 -24.02 -3.12 -6.10
CA PRO A 250 -24.55 -4.49 -6.06
C PRO A 250 -23.59 -5.54 -6.60
N VAL A 251 -22.83 -5.19 -7.65
CA VAL A 251 -21.86 -6.08 -8.29
C VAL A 251 -20.69 -6.34 -7.34
N LEU A 252 -20.12 -5.30 -6.74
CA LEU A 252 -19.06 -5.43 -5.73
C LEU A 252 -19.51 -6.31 -4.55
N ILE A 253 -20.72 -6.10 -4.04
CA ILE A 253 -21.31 -6.92 -2.96
C ILE A 253 -21.40 -8.39 -3.38
N GLY A 254 -21.86 -8.66 -4.61
CA GLY A 254 -22.01 -10.02 -5.16
C GLY A 254 -20.70 -10.70 -5.58
N LEU A 255 -19.57 -10.01 -5.43
CA LEU A 255 -18.23 -10.53 -5.69
C LEU A 255 -17.44 -10.83 -4.41
N LEU A 256 -17.88 -10.38 -3.24
CA LEU A 256 -17.16 -10.56 -1.96
C LEU A 256 -16.78 -12.02 -1.65
N ASP A 257 -17.56 -13.00 -2.09
CA ASP A 257 -17.30 -14.43 -1.89
C ASP A 257 -16.56 -15.12 -3.07
N LYS A 258 -16.30 -14.37 -4.15
CA LYS A 258 -15.60 -14.84 -5.36
C LYS A 258 -14.21 -14.24 -5.52
N LEU A 259 -13.92 -13.20 -4.76
CA LEU A 259 -12.66 -12.47 -4.81
C LEU A 259 -11.60 -13.07 -3.89
N SER A 260 -10.34 -12.70 -4.15
CA SER A 260 -9.27 -12.91 -3.18
C SER A 260 -9.60 -12.19 -1.87
N SER A 261 -9.09 -12.67 -0.74
CA SER A 261 -9.37 -12.01 0.55
C SER A 261 -8.86 -10.57 0.63
N ALA A 262 -7.81 -10.24 -0.14
CA ALA A 262 -7.30 -8.88 -0.25
C ALA A 262 -8.30 -7.98 -0.99
N ASP A 263 -8.79 -8.41 -2.15
CA ASP A 263 -9.76 -7.66 -2.95
C ASP A 263 -11.11 -7.56 -2.24
N ALA A 264 -11.59 -8.64 -1.64
CA ALA A 264 -12.81 -8.62 -0.83
C ALA A 264 -12.69 -7.62 0.33
N GLY A 265 -11.50 -7.52 0.95
CA GLY A 265 -11.17 -6.52 1.94
C GLY A 265 -11.29 -5.07 1.47
N HIS A 266 -10.74 -4.77 0.29
CA HIS A 266 -10.86 -3.44 -0.32
C HIS A 266 -12.31 -3.11 -0.66
N VAL A 267 -13.06 -4.07 -1.18
CA VAL A 267 -14.50 -3.90 -1.42
C VAL A 267 -15.23 -3.60 -0.11
N GLU A 268 -14.96 -4.36 0.95
CA GLU A 268 -15.60 -4.16 2.24
C GLU A 268 -15.29 -2.77 2.81
N GLU A 269 -14.02 -2.33 2.75
CA GLU A 269 -13.62 -1.00 3.18
C GLU A 269 -14.38 0.10 2.43
N LEU A 270 -14.49 -0.02 1.10
CA LEU A 270 -15.30 0.88 0.29
C LEU A 270 -16.76 0.87 0.74
N LEU A 271 -17.35 -0.30 0.99
CA LEU A 271 -18.74 -0.42 1.45
C LEU A 271 -18.96 0.22 2.82
N TYR A 272 -18.04 0.07 3.78
CA TYR A 272 -18.10 0.79 5.06
C TYR A 272 -18.05 2.30 4.87
N ARG A 273 -17.16 2.78 3.99
CA ARG A 273 -17.10 4.20 3.65
C ARG A 273 -18.41 4.64 2.99
N ILE A 274 -19.03 3.86 2.13
CA ILE A 274 -20.34 4.20 1.54
C ILE A 274 -21.42 4.28 2.62
N ALA A 275 -21.48 3.29 3.50
CA ALA A 275 -22.54 3.15 4.49
C ALA A 275 -22.42 4.06 5.71
N ASP A 276 -21.23 4.60 5.96
CA ASP A 276 -20.94 5.41 7.14
C ASP A 276 -21.33 4.66 8.43
N ASP A 277 -22.14 5.31 9.25
CA ASP A 277 -22.66 4.81 10.51
C ASP A 277 -23.85 3.87 10.41
N LYS A 278 -24.35 3.66 9.20
CA LYS A 278 -25.45 2.74 8.95
C LYS A 278 -24.96 1.38 8.49
N ALA A 279 -23.65 1.16 8.41
CA ALA A 279 -23.09 -0.12 8.00
C ALA A 279 -23.73 -1.29 8.77
N PRO A 280 -24.06 -2.41 8.11
CA PRO A 280 -24.68 -3.54 8.77
C PRO A 280 -23.73 -4.11 9.83
N ALA A 281 -24.29 -4.69 10.89
CA ALA A 281 -23.51 -5.51 11.81
C ALA A 281 -22.87 -6.65 11.01
N SER A 282 -21.55 -6.63 10.88
CA SER A 282 -20.85 -7.54 9.98
C SER A 282 -20.58 -8.89 10.65
N PRO A 283 -20.69 -10.01 9.91
CA PRO A 283 -20.23 -11.32 10.39
C PRO A 283 -18.76 -11.27 10.82
N PRO A 284 -18.39 -11.95 11.92
CA PRO A 284 -17.06 -11.82 12.52
C PRO A 284 -15.95 -12.03 11.49
N SER A 285 -14.90 -11.21 11.52
CA SER A 285 -13.61 -11.61 10.96
C SER A 285 -13.10 -12.82 11.70
N PRO A 286 -12.37 -13.72 11.02
CA PRO A 286 -11.64 -14.77 11.71
C PRO A 286 -10.90 -14.14 12.89
N SER A 287 -11.20 -14.61 14.10
CA SER A 287 -10.48 -14.22 15.30
C SER A 287 -8.99 -14.49 15.09
N VAL A 288 -8.12 -13.81 15.84
CA VAL A 288 -6.65 -14.00 15.79
C VAL A 288 -6.23 -15.47 15.90
N ARG A 289 -7.09 -16.33 16.49
CA ARG A 289 -7.10 -17.77 16.24
C ARG A 289 -8.50 -18.20 15.80
N GLY A 290 -8.68 -18.56 14.54
CA GLY A 290 -9.94 -19.12 14.05
C GLY A 290 -9.77 -19.73 12.67
N ALA A 291 -10.38 -20.90 12.43
CA ALA A 291 -10.43 -21.47 11.08
C ALA A 291 -11.14 -20.49 10.14
N LEU A 292 -10.55 -20.23 8.97
CA LEU A 292 -11.23 -19.57 7.85
C LEU A 292 -12.46 -20.40 7.49
N ARG A 293 -13.63 -20.03 8.04
CA ARG A 293 -14.87 -20.66 7.61
C ARG A 293 -15.27 -19.95 6.34
N THR A 294 -15.41 -20.71 5.27
CA THR A 294 -16.00 -20.33 3.99
C THR A 294 -17.44 -19.77 4.11
N SER A 295 -17.97 -19.62 5.33
CA SER A 295 -19.24 -18.98 5.66
C SER A 295 -19.16 -17.47 5.97
N ASP A 296 -17.99 -16.88 6.22
CA ASP A 296 -17.93 -15.47 6.65
C ASP A 296 -18.14 -14.50 5.47
N MET A 297 -17.56 -14.77 4.30
CA MET A 297 -17.70 -13.89 3.11
C MET A 297 -19.08 -13.96 2.48
N ALA A 298 -19.68 -15.14 2.38
CA ALA A 298 -21.05 -15.29 1.90
C ALA A 298 -22.06 -14.62 2.85
N ALA A 299 -21.86 -14.74 4.17
CA ALA A 299 -22.67 -14.04 5.16
C ALA A 299 -22.50 -12.51 5.07
N ARG A 300 -21.27 -12.02 4.84
CA ARG A 300 -20.98 -10.59 4.64
C ARG A 300 -21.63 -10.06 3.39
N SER A 301 -21.49 -10.77 2.27
CA SER A 301 -22.17 -10.44 1.02
C SER A 301 -23.68 -10.33 1.24
N LYS A 302 -24.29 -11.29 1.95
CA LYS A 302 -25.71 -11.23 2.30
C LYS A 302 -26.07 -10.03 3.18
N ALA A 303 -25.28 -9.73 4.22
CA ALA A 303 -25.52 -8.59 5.10
C ALA A 303 -25.43 -7.26 4.35
N TRP A 304 -24.40 -7.11 3.51
CA TRP A 304 -24.22 -5.95 2.65
C TRP A 304 -25.30 -5.83 1.59
N LYS A 305 -25.76 -6.94 1.03
CA LYS A 305 -26.87 -6.95 0.08
C LYS A 305 -28.16 -6.44 0.73
N THR A 306 -28.53 -6.98 1.89
CA THR A 306 -29.69 -6.49 2.66
C THR A 306 -29.56 -5.00 2.94
N TRP A 307 -28.38 -4.57 3.40
CA TRP A 307 -28.12 -3.15 3.65
C TRP A 307 -28.32 -2.29 2.39
N TRP A 308 -27.80 -2.74 1.25
CA TRP A 308 -27.94 -2.02 -0.02
C TRP A 308 -29.39 -1.98 -0.51
N ASP A 309 -30.14 -3.07 -0.38
CA ASP A 309 -31.56 -3.11 -0.73
C ASP A 309 -32.36 -2.09 0.11
N ASP A 310 -32.01 -1.91 1.38
CA ASP A 310 -32.68 -0.97 2.31
C ASP A 310 -32.22 0.49 2.16
N ASN A 311 -30.97 0.73 1.75
CA ASN A 311 -30.32 2.05 1.82
C ASN A 311 -29.80 2.59 0.49
N GLY A 312 -29.53 1.74 -0.50
CA GLY A 312 -28.86 2.08 -1.76
C GLY A 312 -29.59 3.17 -2.57
N ALA A 313 -30.92 3.25 -2.46
CA ALA A 313 -31.70 4.32 -3.08
C ALA A 313 -31.31 5.73 -2.56
N LYS A 314 -30.82 5.83 -1.31
CA LYS A 314 -30.43 7.07 -0.64
C LYS A 314 -28.95 7.42 -0.83
N VAL A 315 -28.11 6.48 -1.23
CA VAL A 315 -26.68 6.71 -1.51
C VAL A 315 -26.58 7.48 -2.82
N ASP A 316 -26.08 8.70 -2.85
CA ASP A 316 -25.89 9.48 -4.09
C ASP A 316 -24.52 9.25 -4.76
N ALA A 317 -24.34 9.79 -5.96
CA ALA A 317 -23.08 9.66 -6.71
C ALA A 317 -21.90 10.32 -5.99
N GLY A 318 -22.13 11.46 -5.33
CA GLY A 318 -21.12 12.14 -4.53
C GLY A 318 -20.61 11.27 -3.40
N ARG A 319 -21.51 10.55 -2.70
CA ARG A 319 -21.11 9.62 -1.64
C ARG A 319 -20.20 8.49 -2.15
N LEU A 320 -20.47 7.96 -3.34
CA LEU A 320 -19.64 6.93 -3.95
C LEU A 320 -18.28 7.47 -4.37
N GLU A 321 -18.27 8.63 -5.02
CA GLU A 321 -17.04 9.32 -5.37
C GLU A 321 -16.21 9.65 -4.13
N ASP A 322 -16.81 10.15 -3.06
CA ASP A 322 -16.13 10.48 -1.81
C ASP A 322 -15.59 9.24 -1.09
N ALA A 323 -16.32 8.12 -1.11
CA ALA A 323 -15.88 6.87 -0.53
C ALA A 323 -14.67 6.27 -1.28
N ALA A 324 -14.62 6.50 -2.59
CA ALA A 324 -13.57 6.03 -3.49
C ALA A 324 -12.40 7.01 -3.65
N ARG A 325 -12.63 8.31 -3.47
CA ARG A 325 -11.59 9.34 -3.46
C ARG A 325 -10.81 9.22 -2.17
N THR A 326 -9.49 9.39 -2.28
CA THR A 326 -8.81 10.07 -1.19
C THR A 326 -9.32 11.52 -1.19
N LEU A 327 -10.10 11.95 -0.19
CA LEU A 327 -10.61 13.32 0.00
C LEU A 327 -9.51 14.40 0.02
N GLY A 328 -8.24 13.98 -0.01
CA GLY A 328 -7.07 14.85 -0.06
C GLY A 328 -6.70 15.39 1.31
N TYR A 329 -7.34 14.88 2.36
CA TYR A 329 -7.03 15.25 3.72
C TYR A 329 -5.92 14.38 4.27
N THR A 330 -5.08 14.96 5.12
CA THR A 330 -3.97 14.23 5.74
C THR A 330 -4.15 14.20 7.24
N LEU A 331 -4.33 13.02 7.81
CA LEU A 331 -4.25 12.83 9.25
C LEU A 331 -2.77 12.77 9.64
N VAL A 332 -2.32 13.60 10.57
CA VAL A 332 -0.95 13.59 11.10
C VAL A 332 -0.95 13.45 12.62
N VAL A 333 -0.02 12.65 13.14
CA VAL A 333 0.17 12.46 14.58
C VAL A 333 1.39 13.26 15.05
N LEU A 334 1.15 14.20 15.96
CA LEU A 334 2.15 15.06 16.58
C LEU A 334 2.45 14.52 17.98
N LEU A 335 3.45 13.64 18.06
CA LEU A 335 3.67 12.79 19.23
C LEU A 335 3.95 13.60 20.50
N ASP A 336 4.87 14.56 20.46
CA ASP A 336 5.29 15.31 21.66
C ASP A 336 4.23 16.28 22.15
N GLN A 337 3.36 16.74 21.24
CA GLN A 337 2.26 17.62 21.58
C GLN A 337 1.03 16.86 22.09
N GLY A 338 1.02 15.53 22.01
CA GLY A 338 -0.16 14.75 22.37
C GLY A 338 -1.36 15.13 21.50
N ARG A 339 -1.13 15.29 20.19
CA ARG A 339 -2.09 15.88 19.26
C ARG A 339 -2.19 15.12 17.95
N ILE A 340 -3.40 15.06 17.39
CA ILE A 340 -3.66 14.59 16.03
C ILE A 340 -4.37 15.70 15.27
N LEU A 341 -3.96 15.94 14.02
CA LEU A 341 -4.60 16.91 13.13
C LEU A 341 -5.09 16.20 11.88
N GLU A 342 -6.29 16.55 11.40
CA GLU A 342 -6.69 16.32 10.01
C GLU A 342 -6.46 17.63 9.23
N LEU A 343 -5.62 17.57 8.21
CA LEU A 343 -5.21 18.70 7.40
C LEU A 343 -5.96 18.71 6.07
N ASP A 344 -6.29 19.89 5.55
CA ASP A 344 -6.74 20.05 4.17
C ASP A 344 -5.56 19.99 3.16
N ALA A 345 -5.88 20.07 1.87
CA ALA A 345 -4.87 20.05 0.80
C ALA A 345 -3.89 21.25 0.87
N ALA A 346 -4.26 22.33 1.56
CA ALA A 346 -3.43 23.50 1.80
C ALA A 346 -2.74 23.47 3.18
N ASN A 347 -2.74 22.32 3.86
CA ASN A 347 -2.18 22.09 5.19
C ASN A 347 -2.86 22.84 6.34
N HIS A 348 -4.09 23.32 6.17
CA HIS A 348 -4.85 23.92 7.26
C HIS A 348 -5.53 22.83 8.10
N PRO A 349 -5.43 22.88 9.43
CA PRO A 349 -6.16 21.97 10.30
C PRO A 349 -7.68 22.18 10.16
N ARG A 350 -8.40 21.11 9.80
CA ARG A 350 -9.87 21.07 9.79
C ARG A 350 -10.43 20.44 11.06
N LEU A 351 -9.66 19.52 11.64
CA LEU A 351 -9.98 18.82 12.89
C LEU A 351 -8.71 18.71 13.73
N ALA A 352 -8.86 18.83 15.05
CA ALA A 352 -7.78 18.63 16.01
C ALA A 352 -8.28 17.80 17.20
N ILE A 353 -7.54 16.74 17.52
CA ILE A 353 -7.70 15.96 18.75
C ILE A 353 -6.50 16.25 19.63
N ASP A 354 -6.77 16.85 20.79
CA ASP A 354 -5.75 17.30 21.74
C ASP A 354 -5.79 16.50 23.04
N ARG A 355 -4.77 16.68 23.88
CA ARG A 355 -4.67 16.06 25.22
C ARG A 355 -4.61 14.53 25.15
N LEU A 356 -3.87 14.02 24.17
CA LEU A 356 -3.55 12.61 24.02
C LEU A 356 -2.24 12.32 24.76
N ASP A 357 -2.16 11.16 25.41
CA ASP A 357 -0.94 10.78 26.11
C ASP A 357 -0.07 9.84 25.26
N PHE A 358 0.97 10.42 24.64
CA PHE A 358 1.91 9.73 23.76
C PHE A 358 1.23 8.90 22.65
N PRO A 359 0.47 9.53 21.74
CA PRO A 359 -0.28 8.83 20.70
C PRO A 359 0.66 8.19 19.67
N LEU A 360 0.70 6.86 19.60
CA LEU A 360 1.59 6.13 18.68
C LEU A 360 0.92 5.70 17.37
N ASP A 361 -0.41 5.58 17.37
CA ASP A 361 -1.18 5.23 16.19
C ASP A 361 -2.54 5.91 16.21
N ALA A 362 -3.07 6.11 15.01
CA ALA A 362 -4.40 6.64 14.82
C ALA A 362 -5.05 5.98 13.61
N GLN A 363 -6.38 5.85 13.65
CA GLN A 363 -7.19 5.48 12.50
C GLN A 363 -8.42 6.37 12.48
N LEU A 364 -8.63 7.04 11.35
CA LEU A 364 -9.87 7.72 11.08
C LEU A 364 -10.99 6.69 10.84
N LEU A 365 -12.12 6.92 11.46
CA LEU A 365 -13.33 6.11 11.39
C LEU A 365 -14.47 6.91 10.73
N PRO A 366 -15.60 6.27 10.40
CA PRO A 366 -16.82 6.96 10.01
C PRO A 366 -17.23 8.08 11.00
N LYS A 367 -18.06 9.04 10.56
CA LYS A 367 -18.43 10.27 11.32
C LYS A 367 -17.28 11.19 11.76
N ASP A 368 -16.14 11.15 11.08
CA ASP A 368 -14.93 11.89 11.51
C ASP A 368 -14.47 11.50 12.93
N HIS A 369 -14.82 10.29 13.40
CA HIS A 369 -14.28 9.75 14.63
C HIS A 369 -12.83 9.32 14.43
N ILE A 370 -12.03 9.35 15.49
CA ILE A 370 -10.63 8.92 15.45
C ILE A 370 -10.39 7.91 16.56
N LEU A 371 -9.96 6.71 16.17
CA LEU A 371 -9.40 5.71 17.06
C LEU A 371 -7.93 6.05 17.33
N VAL A 372 -7.51 6.07 18.59
CA VAL A 372 -6.16 6.46 19.00
C VAL A 372 -5.58 5.42 19.96
N ALA A 373 -4.34 5.00 19.70
CA ALA A 373 -3.53 4.25 20.67
C ALA A 373 -2.68 5.22 21.50
N GLU A 374 -3.11 5.49 22.74
CA GLU A 374 -2.41 6.36 23.70
C GLU A 374 -1.48 5.51 24.57
N HIS A 375 -0.20 5.46 24.21
CA HIS A 375 0.75 4.50 24.77
C HIS A 375 0.97 4.73 26.27
N ASN A 376 1.33 5.95 26.66
CA ASN A 376 1.58 6.31 28.06
C ASN A 376 0.25 6.43 28.84
N GLY A 377 -0.82 6.78 28.14
CA GLY A 377 -2.17 6.80 28.70
C GLY A 377 -2.73 5.42 29.04
N ASN A 378 -2.04 4.34 28.64
CA ASN A 378 -2.45 2.95 28.84
C ASN A 378 -3.90 2.71 28.39
N ARG A 379 -4.25 3.22 27.21
CA ARG A 379 -5.60 3.09 26.67
C ARG A 379 -5.65 3.23 25.15
N VAL A 380 -6.72 2.68 24.60
CA VAL A 380 -7.19 3.00 23.25
C VAL A 380 -8.50 3.77 23.40
N THR A 381 -8.62 4.90 22.71
CA THR A 381 -9.83 5.73 22.71
C THR A 381 -10.39 5.89 21.32
N GLU A 382 -11.71 5.90 21.19
CA GLU A 382 -12.41 6.45 20.02
C GLU A 382 -12.95 7.82 20.42
N ARG A 383 -12.67 8.84 19.61
CA ARG A 383 -13.06 10.22 19.87
C ARG A 383 -13.82 10.80 18.70
N ASP A 384 -14.85 11.60 18.97
CA ASP A 384 -15.52 12.38 17.94
C ASP A 384 -14.71 13.63 17.55
N LYS A 385 -15.21 14.39 16.57
CA LYS A 385 -14.57 15.62 16.07
C LYS A 385 -14.50 16.74 17.11
N GLU A 386 -15.32 16.67 18.17
CA GLU A 386 -15.28 17.57 19.32
C GLU A 386 -14.29 17.10 20.40
N ASN A 387 -13.48 16.06 20.13
CA ASN A 387 -12.51 15.46 21.05
C ASN A 387 -13.16 14.85 22.31
N LYS A 388 -14.43 14.44 22.22
CA LYS A 388 -15.09 13.67 23.29
C LYS A 388 -14.81 12.18 23.08
N ILE A 389 -14.39 11.51 24.14
CA ILE A 389 -14.24 10.05 24.14
C ILE A 389 -15.63 9.41 24.07
N VAL A 390 -15.89 8.68 22.99
CA VAL A 390 -17.14 7.95 22.76
C VAL A 390 -17.00 6.45 23.04
N TRP A 391 -15.75 5.95 23.08
CA TRP A 391 -15.42 4.58 23.49
C TRP A 391 -13.99 4.55 24.07
N GLU A 392 -13.76 3.70 25.07
CA GLU A 392 -12.45 3.53 25.71
C GLU A 392 -12.17 2.06 26.05
N LYS A 393 -10.91 1.65 25.88
CA LYS A 393 -10.37 0.39 26.37
C LYS A 393 -9.08 0.65 27.11
N LEU A 394 -9.06 0.34 28.41
CA LEU A 394 -7.83 0.31 29.20
C LEU A 394 -6.97 -0.89 28.77
N ILE A 395 -5.71 -0.62 28.45
CA ILE A 395 -4.74 -1.61 27.99
C ILE A 395 -3.34 -1.03 28.14
N GLU A 396 -2.41 -1.78 28.71
CA GLU A 396 -1.06 -1.28 28.97
C GLU A 396 -0.26 -1.11 27.66
N GLY A 397 0.36 0.06 27.50
CA GLY A 397 1.31 0.36 26.44
C GLY A 397 0.87 -0.03 25.01
N PRO A 398 -0.32 0.36 24.54
CA PRO A 398 -0.75 0.06 23.18
C PRO A 398 0.21 0.70 22.18
N LEU A 399 0.56 -0.06 21.14
CA LEU A 399 1.44 0.35 20.07
C LEU A 399 0.65 0.70 18.82
N ALA A 400 -0.41 -0.05 18.53
CA ALA A 400 -1.27 0.12 17.37
C ALA A 400 -2.72 -0.25 17.72
N ALA A 401 -3.68 0.42 17.09
CA ALA A 401 -5.10 0.11 17.21
C ALA A 401 -5.76 0.22 15.84
N GLN A 402 -6.57 -0.77 15.49
CA GLN A 402 -7.24 -0.87 14.21
C GLN A 402 -8.69 -1.33 14.40
N ARG A 403 -9.66 -0.48 14.04
CA ARG A 403 -11.04 -0.89 13.82
C ARG A 403 -11.06 -1.74 12.55
N LEU A 404 -11.53 -2.97 12.71
CA LEU A 404 -11.66 -3.96 11.66
C LEU A 404 -13.04 -3.84 10.99
N PRO A 405 -13.18 -4.37 9.76
CA PRO A 405 -14.47 -4.49 9.06
C PRO A 405 -15.61 -5.04 9.94
N ASN A 406 -15.36 -6.10 10.70
CA ASN A 406 -16.35 -6.71 11.59
C ASN A 406 -16.80 -5.82 12.78
N GLY A 407 -16.30 -4.59 12.90
CA GLY A 407 -16.58 -3.68 14.01
C GLY A 407 -15.73 -3.93 15.26
N ASN A 408 -14.95 -5.01 15.29
CA ASN A 408 -14.01 -5.27 16.38
C ASN A 408 -12.81 -4.33 16.32
N THR A 409 -12.14 -4.14 17.44
CA THR A 409 -10.89 -3.40 17.51
C THR A 409 -9.73 -4.37 17.76
N PHE A 410 -8.81 -4.44 16.80
CA PHE A 410 -7.51 -5.09 16.94
C PHE A 410 -6.54 -4.13 17.65
N ILE A 411 -5.84 -4.62 18.67
CA ILE A 411 -4.90 -3.84 19.47
C ILE A 411 -3.60 -4.65 19.60
N ALA A 412 -2.47 -3.99 19.35
CA ALA A 412 -1.16 -4.57 19.55
C ALA A 412 -0.43 -3.88 20.69
N THR A 413 0.21 -4.67 21.56
CA THR A 413 1.08 -4.19 22.63
C THR A 413 2.47 -4.82 22.48
N ARG A 414 3.42 -4.39 23.30
CA ARG A 414 4.74 -5.06 23.40
C ARG A 414 4.62 -6.51 23.92
N GLY A 415 3.51 -6.89 24.55
CA GLY A 415 3.28 -8.23 25.11
C GLY A 415 2.44 -9.16 24.24
N GLY A 416 1.54 -8.64 23.40
CA GLY A 416 0.69 -9.51 22.59
C GLY A 416 -0.27 -8.76 21.66
N LEU A 417 -1.19 -9.54 21.09
CA LEU A 417 -2.22 -9.08 20.16
C LEU A 417 -3.59 -9.41 20.72
N ILE A 418 -4.48 -8.43 20.75
CA ILE A 418 -5.80 -8.55 21.35
C ILE A 418 -6.83 -8.09 20.33
N GLU A 419 -7.97 -8.77 20.30
CA GLU A 419 -9.16 -8.31 19.59
C GLU A 419 -10.31 -8.15 20.58
N VAL A 420 -10.97 -7.01 20.55
CA VAL A 420 -12.14 -6.69 21.38
C VAL A 420 -13.35 -6.41 20.49
N ASP A 421 -14.54 -6.78 20.96
CA ASP A 421 -15.78 -6.40 20.30
C ASP A 421 -16.11 -4.91 20.48
N GLY A 422 -17.21 -4.45 19.85
CA GLY A 422 -17.67 -3.06 19.97
C GLY A 422 -18.00 -2.63 21.41
N GLY A 423 -18.28 -3.57 22.32
CA GLY A 423 -18.46 -3.31 23.75
C GLY A 423 -17.15 -3.29 24.55
N GLY A 424 -16.00 -3.55 23.91
CA GLY A 424 -14.70 -3.62 24.56
C GLY A 424 -14.39 -4.96 25.23
N LYS A 425 -15.27 -5.96 25.09
CA LYS A 425 -15.03 -7.31 25.61
C LYS A 425 -14.01 -8.01 24.72
N GLN A 426 -13.00 -8.60 25.35
CA GLN A 426 -11.97 -9.37 24.65
C GLN A 426 -12.58 -10.62 24.03
N VAL A 427 -12.43 -10.76 22.71
CA VAL A 427 -12.87 -11.93 21.93
C VAL A 427 -11.69 -12.79 21.49
N SER A 428 -10.49 -12.23 21.43
CA SER A 428 -9.27 -12.98 21.13
C SER A 428 -8.07 -12.39 21.86
N ASN A 429 -7.14 -13.26 22.24
CA ASN A 429 -5.83 -12.90 22.76
C ASN A 429 -4.80 -13.85 22.19
N PHE A 430 -3.70 -13.28 21.72
CA PHE A 430 -2.56 -14.00 21.23
C PHE A 430 -1.32 -13.45 21.92
N GLU A 431 -0.87 -14.22 22.89
CA GLU A 431 0.48 -14.09 23.43
C GLU A 431 1.46 -14.67 22.42
N ARG A 432 2.64 -14.07 22.31
CA ARG A 432 3.54 -14.41 21.20
C ARG A 432 4.25 -15.74 21.43
N PRO A 433 4.67 -16.40 20.34
CA PRO A 433 5.72 -17.41 20.40
C PRO A 433 7.07 -16.76 20.79
N ASN A 434 7.88 -17.45 21.59
CA ASN A 434 9.32 -17.23 21.72
C ASN A 434 9.82 -15.92 22.39
N GLY A 435 8.95 -15.13 23.03
CA GLY A 435 9.37 -14.01 23.89
C GLY A 435 9.87 -12.75 23.16
N GLU A 436 9.70 -12.66 21.84
CA GLU A 436 10.07 -11.46 21.06
C GLU A 436 9.15 -10.29 21.40
N ALA A 437 9.64 -9.05 21.39
CA ALA A 437 8.83 -7.83 21.57
C ALA A 437 8.22 -7.36 20.23
N ILE A 438 6.97 -6.84 20.19
CA ILE A 438 6.32 -6.34 18.95
C ILE A 438 6.70 -4.89 18.96
N MET A 439 7.13 -4.44 17.79
CA MET A 439 7.39 -3.05 17.52
C MET A 439 6.25 -2.43 16.72
N LYS A 440 5.69 -3.16 15.75
CA LYS A 440 4.56 -2.73 14.91
C LYS A 440 3.68 -3.93 14.55
N ALA A 441 2.38 -3.70 14.34
CA ALA A 441 1.46 -4.76 13.92
C ALA A 441 0.31 -4.20 13.08
N LYS A 442 -0.17 -4.97 12.09
CA LYS A 442 -1.37 -4.67 11.28
C LYS A 442 -2.11 -5.98 11.02
N LYS A 443 -3.43 -6.01 11.22
CA LYS A 443 -4.27 -7.13 10.77
C LYS A 443 -4.70 -6.85 9.33
N LEU A 444 -4.36 -7.75 8.42
CA LEU A 444 -4.67 -7.64 7.00
C LEU A 444 -6.15 -8.00 6.78
N PRO A 445 -6.78 -7.53 5.69
CA PRO A 445 -8.17 -7.87 5.40
C PRO A 445 -8.41 -9.38 5.20
N SER A 446 -7.37 -10.11 4.80
CA SER A 446 -7.34 -11.57 4.70
C SER A 446 -7.42 -12.30 6.05
N GLY A 447 -7.22 -11.60 7.16
CA GLY A 447 -7.12 -12.18 8.50
C GLY A 447 -5.69 -12.51 8.94
N GLU A 448 -4.73 -12.48 8.01
CA GLU A 448 -3.30 -12.57 8.32
C GLU A 448 -2.85 -11.39 9.17
N ILE A 449 -1.76 -11.55 9.92
CA ILE A 449 -1.24 -10.51 10.82
C ILE A 449 0.21 -10.24 10.49
N ALA A 450 0.48 -9.02 10.04
CA ALA A 450 1.81 -8.52 9.76
C ALA A 450 2.40 -7.90 11.02
N LEU A 451 3.59 -8.36 11.41
CA LEU A 451 4.29 -7.93 12.61
C LEU A 451 5.72 -7.49 12.28
N ILE A 452 6.21 -6.54 13.07
CA ILE A 452 7.64 -6.33 13.27
C ILE A 452 7.95 -6.75 14.70
N THR A 453 8.87 -7.69 14.86
CA THR A 453 9.27 -8.23 16.15
C THR A 453 10.77 -8.04 16.39
N GLN A 454 11.17 -8.07 17.65
CA GLN A 454 12.55 -7.93 18.06
C GLN A 454 12.90 -8.87 19.22
N LEU A 455 13.95 -9.66 19.00
CA LEU A 455 14.69 -10.39 20.02
C LEU A 455 16.16 -10.46 19.59
N GLY A 456 16.95 -9.48 20.01
CA GLY A 456 18.24 -9.20 19.39
C GLY A 456 18.04 -8.48 18.06
N ALA A 457 17.94 -9.23 16.96
CA ALA A 457 17.68 -8.69 15.63
C ALA A 457 16.19 -8.38 15.43
N THR A 458 15.91 -7.42 14.55
CA THR A 458 14.54 -7.09 14.10
C THR A 458 14.16 -7.93 12.90
N ARG A 459 12.93 -8.46 12.92
CA ARG A 459 12.39 -9.24 11.80
C ARG A 459 10.94 -8.87 11.54
N PHE A 460 10.55 -8.98 10.28
CA PHE A 460 9.14 -9.02 9.89
C PHE A 460 8.64 -10.46 10.00
N VAL A 461 7.41 -10.60 10.48
CA VAL A 461 6.70 -11.88 10.62
C VAL A 461 5.29 -11.70 10.08
N LEU A 462 4.89 -12.55 9.15
CA LEU A 462 3.51 -12.69 8.72
C LEU A 462 2.94 -13.96 9.36
N LEU A 463 1.90 -13.79 10.16
CA LEU A 463 1.14 -14.88 10.75
C LEU A 463 -0.09 -15.17 9.90
N GLY A 464 -0.39 -16.46 9.72
CA GLY A 464 -1.70 -16.91 9.25
C GLY A 464 -2.81 -16.57 10.25
N ALA A 465 -4.06 -16.71 9.82
CA ALA A 465 -5.25 -16.38 10.64
C ALA A 465 -5.42 -17.26 11.89
N ASP A 466 -4.72 -18.38 11.97
CA ASP A 466 -4.64 -19.28 13.12
C ASP A 466 -3.43 -18.99 14.04
N GLY A 467 -2.60 -18.01 13.67
CA GLY A 467 -1.44 -17.54 14.42
C GLY A 467 -0.12 -18.26 14.14
N HIS A 468 -0.06 -19.18 13.15
CA HIS A 468 1.24 -19.76 12.76
C HIS A 468 2.04 -18.81 11.86
N GLU A 469 3.36 -18.83 11.98
CA GLU A 469 4.25 -18.07 11.11
C GLU A 469 4.25 -18.69 9.70
N ILE A 470 3.78 -17.93 8.70
CA ILE A 470 3.78 -18.34 7.29
C ILE A 470 4.95 -17.74 6.52
N ARG A 471 5.51 -16.63 6.99
CA ARG A 471 6.65 -15.95 6.37
C ARG A 471 7.38 -15.10 7.40
N SER A 472 8.71 -15.08 7.31
CA SER A 472 9.52 -14.11 8.02
C SER A 472 10.73 -13.67 7.21
N LEU A 473 11.25 -12.50 7.55
CA LEU A 473 12.46 -11.93 6.95
C LEU A 473 13.13 -10.97 7.93
N SER A 474 14.46 -10.97 7.95
CA SER A 474 15.22 -9.98 8.71
C SER A 474 15.01 -8.59 8.12
N VAL A 475 14.82 -7.57 8.96
CA VAL A 475 14.58 -6.19 8.53
C VAL A 475 15.40 -5.23 9.35
N ASP A 476 15.79 -4.09 8.76
CA ASP A 476 16.33 -2.96 9.52
C ASP A 476 15.19 -1.99 9.88
N LEU A 477 14.62 -2.15 11.08
CA LEU A 477 13.59 -1.23 11.56
C LEU A 477 13.88 -0.80 13.00
N LYS A 478 14.11 0.49 13.18
CA LYS A 478 14.55 1.06 14.46
C LYS A 478 13.40 1.48 15.38
N TYR A 479 12.33 2.04 14.83
CA TYR A 479 11.31 2.73 15.62
C TYR A 479 10.07 1.87 15.86
N SER A 480 9.69 1.72 17.13
CA SER A 480 8.46 1.05 17.57
C SER A 480 7.26 1.99 17.56
N GLY A 481 6.06 1.45 17.44
CA GLY A 481 4.78 2.18 17.44
C GLY A 481 4.12 2.23 16.07
N GLY A 482 2.80 2.07 16.05
CA GLY A 482 1.97 2.10 14.86
C GLY A 482 1.95 0.81 14.05
N ARG A 483 1.29 0.91 12.89
CA ARG A 483 1.14 -0.17 11.91
C ARG A 483 2.31 -0.21 10.92
N ILE A 484 2.64 -1.42 10.45
CA ILE A 484 3.52 -1.66 9.30
C ILE A 484 2.66 -1.84 8.04
N ASP A 485 3.13 -1.36 6.88
CA ASP A 485 2.35 -1.42 5.66
C ASP A 485 2.74 -2.61 4.78
N VAL A 486 1.75 -3.45 4.48
CA VAL A 486 1.84 -4.57 3.54
C VAL A 486 0.93 -4.25 2.38
N LEU A 487 1.51 -4.23 1.19
CA LEU A 487 0.85 -3.83 -0.05
C LEU A 487 -0.05 -4.96 -0.59
N PRO A 488 -1.03 -4.67 -1.48
CA PRO A 488 -1.92 -5.68 -2.04
C PRO A 488 -1.21 -6.84 -2.75
N ASN A 489 -0.06 -6.58 -3.36
CA ASN A 489 0.80 -7.60 -3.98
C ASN A 489 1.55 -8.49 -2.96
N GLY A 490 1.48 -8.18 -1.67
CA GLY A 490 2.17 -8.85 -0.57
C GLY A 490 3.57 -8.33 -0.27
N ASN A 491 3.99 -7.25 -0.91
CA ASN A 491 5.25 -6.58 -0.63
C ASN A 491 5.18 -5.81 0.69
N LEU A 492 6.34 -5.63 1.32
CA LEU A 492 6.49 -4.92 2.58
C LEU A 492 7.06 -3.53 2.30
N LEU A 493 6.39 -2.47 2.75
CA LEU A 493 6.94 -1.13 2.72
C LEU A 493 7.61 -0.82 4.07
N LEU A 494 8.93 -0.66 4.04
CA LEU A 494 9.78 -0.64 5.23
C LEU A 494 10.58 0.67 5.35
N PRO A 495 10.42 1.43 6.45
CA PRO A 495 11.27 2.58 6.75
C PRO A 495 12.57 2.15 7.43
N GLU A 496 13.67 2.09 6.67
CA GLU A 496 15.01 1.74 7.15
C GLU A 496 15.74 2.98 7.67
N ALA A 497 15.42 3.37 8.91
CA ALA A 497 16.00 4.56 9.52
C ALA A 497 17.53 4.57 9.53
N GLY A 498 18.18 3.42 9.77
CA GLY A 498 19.64 3.31 9.78
C GLY A 498 20.29 3.61 8.44
N ALA A 499 19.57 3.33 7.35
CA ALA A 499 20.02 3.54 5.97
C ALA A 499 19.48 4.84 5.34
N ASN A 500 18.73 5.66 6.08
CA ASN A 500 18.07 6.87 5.57
C ASN A 500 17.30 6.64 4.26
N ARG A 501 16.47 5.59 4.24
CA ARG A 501 15.61 5.29 3.09
C ARG A 501 14.32 4.59 3.49
N VAL A 502 13.34 4.63 2.61
CA VAL A 502 12.19 3.73 2.60
C VAL A 502 12.37 2.74 1.46
N VAL A 503 12.14 1.47 1.71
CA VAL A 503 12.23 0.40 0.70
C VAL A 503 10.91 -0.34 0.59
N GLU A 504 10.59 -0.80 -0.62
CA GLU A 504 9.59 -1.83 -0.85
C GLU A 504 10.31 -3.16 -1.07
N LEU A 505 10.03 -4.14 -0.21
CA LEU A 505 10.61 -5.47 -0.28
C LEU A 505 9.59 -6.45 -0.87
N ASN A 506 10.00 -7.24 -1.86
CA ASN A 506 9.17 -8.32 -2.38
C ASN A 506 8.99 -9.46 -1.37
N LYS A 507 8.35 -10.55 -1.78
CA LYS A 507 8.12 -11.73 -0.93
C LYS A 507 9.41 -12.42 -0.46
N ALA A 508 10.46 -12.39 -1.29
CA ALA A 508 11.77 -12.96 -1.00
C ALA A 508 12.65 -12.05 -0.11
N GLY A 509 12.31 -10.76 0.01
CA GLY A 509 13.10 -9.77 0.76
C GLY A 509 13.98 -8.89 -0.11
N ASP A 510 13.87 -8.98 -1.43
CA ASP A 510 14.63 -8.10 -2.35
C ASP A 510 13.97 -6.73 -2.44
N VAL A 511 14.81 -5.69 -2.51
CA VAL A 511 14.36 -4.31 -2.74
C VAL A 511 13.87 -4.16 -4.17
N VAL A 512 12.59 -3.86 -4.36
CA VAL A 512 11.95 -3.64 -5.68
C VAL A 512 11.63 -2.18 -5.97
N TRP A 513 11.66 -1.35 -4.94
CA TRP A 513 11.58 0.10 -5.03
C TRP A 513 12.23 0.70 -3.79
N GLN A 514 12.83 1.88 -3.90
CA GLN A 514 13.34 2.62 -2.75
C GLN A 514 13.27 4.11 -2.99
N VAL A 515 13.31 4.88 -1.91
CA VAL A 515 13.48 6.34 -1.93
C VAL A 515 14.31 6.79 -0.74
N ALA A 516 15.16 7.78 -0.94
CA ALA A 516 15.87 8.46 0.13
C ALA A 516 14.89 9.15 1.09
N ALA A 517 15.10 8.98 2.39
CA ALA A 517 14.33 9.65 3.42
C ALA A 517 15.17 9.74 4.69
N GLU A 518 15.31 10.92 5.29
CA GLU A 518 16.12 11.04 6.50
C GLU A 518 15.40 10.46 7.72
N LEU A 519 16.03 9.48 8.39
CA LEU A 519 15.52 8.81 9.60
C LEU A 519 13.99 8.53 9.57
N PRO A 520 13.47 7.79 8.58
CA PRO A 520 12.03 7.55 8.45
C PRO A 520 11.48 6.73 9.62
N ILE A 521 10.27 7.09 10.07
CA ILE A 521 9.54 6.41 11.15
C ILE A 521 8.45 5.48 10.61
N ALA A 522 7.72 5.97 9.62
CA ALA A 522 6.58 5.31 9.03
C ALA A 522 6.50 5.68 7.54
N ALA A 523 6.00 4.75 6.76
CA ALA A 523 5.69 4.93 5.34
C ALA A 523 4.36 4.23 5.04
N VAL A 524 3.56 4.81 4.14
CA VAL A 524 2.30 4.23 3.66
C VAL A 524 2.22 4.46 2.15
N ARG A 525 1.89 3.41 1.39
CA ARG A 525 1.61 3.55 -0.05
C ARG A 525 0.19 4.05 -0.24
N LEU A 526 0.04 5.08 -1.07
CA LEU A 526 -1.25 5.67 -1.41
C LEU A 526 -1.84 4.99 -2.66
N PRO A 527 -3.18 5.03 -2.86
CA PRO A 527 -3.83 4.41 -4.01
C PRO A 527 -3.37 4.95 -5.38
N ASN A 528 -2.89 6.20 -5.44
CA ASN A 528 -2.30 6.79 -6.64
C ASN A 528 -0.85 6.32 -6.90
N GLY A 529 -0.32 5.42 -6.08
CA GLY A 529 1.04 4.92 -6.17
C GLY A 529 2.08 5.77 -5.45
N HIS A 530 1.76 6.96 -4.95
CA HIS A 530 2.68 7.78 -4.17
C HIS A 530 2.96 7.17 -2.80
N THR A 531 4.02 7.62 -2.13
CA THR A 531 4.38 7.18 -0.79
C THR A 531 4.36 8.35 0.18
N LEU A 532 3.60 8.22 1.26
CA LEU A 532 3.58 9.17 2.38
C LEU A 532 4.55 8.70 3.46
N ILE A 533 5.55 9.51 3.78
CA ILE A 533 6.67 9.17 4.67
C ILE A 533 6.72 10.20 5.80
N THR A 534 6.99 9.75 7.03
CA THR A 534 7.25 10.65 8.17
C THR A 534 8.68 10.50 8.67
N SER A 535 9.33 11.62 8.98
CA SER A 535 10.72 11.67 9.42
C SER A 535 10.87 12.04 10.89
N MET A 536 11.80 11.38 11.56
CA MET A 536 12.14 11.59 12.97
C MET A 536 12.91 12.89 13.21
N SER A 537 13.92 13.21 12.39
CA SER A 537 14.76 14.40 12.57
C SER A 537 14.17 15.63 11.90
N GLU A 538 13.50 15.47 10.76
CA GLU A 538 12.99 16.60 9.99
C GLU A 538 11.64 17.14 10.51
N HIS A 539 11.03 16.45 11.48
CA HIS A 539 9.73 16.82 12.06
C HIS A 539 8.65 17.06 10.98
N ARG A 540 8.63 16.21 9.95
CA ARG A 540 7.75 16.39 8.80
C ARG A 540 7.13 15.10 8.30
N ALA A 541 6.01 15.25 7.60
CA ALA A 541 5.48 14.28 6.66
C ALA A 541 5.73 14.77 5.23
N VAL A 542 6.06 13.86 4.33
CA VAL A 542 6.30 14.15 2.91
C VAL A 542 5.59 13.10 2.06
N GLU A 543 4.94 13.53 0.99
CA GLU A 543 4.47 12.64 -0.08
C GLU A 543 5.45 12.73 -1.23
N VAL A 544 5.96 11.58 -1.65
CA VAL A 544 6.79 11.44 -2.83
C VAL A 544 6.06 10.65 -3.90
N ASP A 545 6.23 11.04 -5.16
CA ASP A 545 5.82 10.23 -6.28
C ASP A 545 6.72 8.98 -6.44
N ARG A 546 6.48 8.18 -7.48
CA ARG A 546 7.25 6.95 -7.74
C ARG A 546 8.72 7.21 -8.07
N ASP A 547 9.04 8.39 -8.60
CA ASP A 547 10.39 8.83 -8.92
C ASP A 547 11.12 9.42 -7.70
N GLY A 548 10.45 9.46 -6.53
CA GLY A 548 10.99 10.03 -5.30
C GLY A 548 10.85 11.55 -5.21
N LYS A 549 10.20 12.20 -6.19
CA LYS A 549 10.00 13.65 -6.16
C LYS A 549 8.92 14.00 -5.14
N GLU A 550 9.23 14.96 -4.28
CA GLU A 550 8.27 15.51 -3.34
C GLU A 550 7.14 16.25 -4.08
N VAL A 551 5.91 15.81 -3.84
CA VAL A 551 4.68 16.43 -4.39
C VAL A 551 3.85 17.11 -3.31
N TRP A 552 4.10 16.80 -2.04
CA TRP A 552 3.48 17.45 -0.89
C TRP A 552 4.36 17.31 0.35
N GLN A 553 4.30 18.27 1.26
CA GLN A 553 4.93 18.16 2.57
C GLN A 553 4.14 18.91 3.65
N TYR A 554 4.36 18.50 4.90
CA TYR A 554 3.90 19.18 6.10
C TYR A 554 4.98 19.10 7.18
N ARG A 555 5.39 20.25 7.72
CA ARG A 555 6.44 20.35 8.74
C ARG A 555 5.92 21.06 9.99
N GLN A 556 6.40 20.65 11.15
CA GLN A 556 6.16 21.26 12.45
C GLN A 556 7.44 21.29 13.28
N ASP A 557 7.40 21.93 14.44
CA ASP A 557 8.50 21.93 15.41
C ASP A 557 8.41 20.77 16.42
N THR A 558 7.62 19.73 16.10
CA THR A 558 7.42 18.51 16.90
C THR A 558 7.44 17.28 16.01
N ARG A 559 7.72 16.11 16.59
CA ARG A 559 7.78 14.85 15.85
C ARG A 559 6.43 14.51 15.22
N VAL A 560 6.43 14.52 13.89
CA VAL A 560 5.38 13.94 13.07
C VAL A 560 5.71 12.46 12.90
N THR A 561 4.98 11.57 13.57
CA THR A 561 5.37 10.14 13.68
C THR A 561 4.53 9.20 12.83
N ARG A 562 3.36 9.67 12.40
CA ARG A 562 2.43 8.97 11.52
C ARG A 562 1.74 10.00 10.64
N ALA A 563 1.51 9.61 9.38
CA ALA A 563 0.62 10.32 8.49
C ALA A 563 -0.21 9.34 7.67
N PHE A 564 -1.43 9.73 7.33
CA PHE A 564 -2.37 8.94 6.53
C PHE A 564 -3.13 9.86 5.58
N ARG A 565 -3.34 9.43 4.34
CA ARG A 565 -4.19 10.15 3.38
C ARG A 565 -5.62 9.61 3.50
N ARG A 566 -6.57 10.54 3.63
CA ARG A 566 -8.01 10.28 3.53
C ARG A 566 -8.50 10.69 2.17
#